data_AF-A0A7X9GX04-F1
#
_entry.id   AF-A0A7X9GX04-F1
#
_cell.length_a   1.000
_cell.length_b   1.000
_cell.length_c   1.000
_cell.angle_alpha   90.00
_cell.angle_beta   90.00
_cell.angle_gamma   90.00
#
_symmetry.space_group_name_H-M   'P 1'
#
loop_
_entity.id
_entity.type
_entity.pdbx_description
1 polymer ?
#
loop_
_entity_poly.entity_id
_entity_poly.type
_entity_poly.pdbx_seq_one_letter_code
_entity_poly.pdbx_strand_id
1 'polypeptide(L)'
;MDLKILSFKKALFKKDFNILKFTILFIIGLIFISTTIHIISMGNSFNKLEKSYIEHGHEYNREDLIEQYKQRADWILGDINSNGFNSIVIFAMPITLIATLFGEEKRKRTFEVLKVMPYTKYEIFFNKLLVALSAIALPFIINALIMILAWAFSPTLRIFYSVGQIIRWALLFLYFQLPILAFTLLFGTLTGNTFSHI
;
A
#
# COMPACT_ATOMS: atom_id res chain seq x y z
N MET A 1 5.40 11.02 -37.67
CA MET A 1 5.27 10.24 -36.41
C MET A 1 4.12 10.84 -35.64
N ASP A 2 2.91 10.28 -35.78
CA ASP A 2 1.80 10.69 -34.93
C ASP A 2 2.11 10.26 -33.50
N LEU A 3 2.38 11.23 -32.63
CA LEU A 3 2.22 11.06 -31.19
C LEU A 3 0.74 10.81 -30.94
N LYS A 4 0.28 9.56 -31.15
CA LYS A 4 -0.98 9.08 -30.59
C LYS A 4 -0.83 9.20 -29.08
N ILE A 5 -1.35 10.30 -28.55
CA ILE A 5 -1.47 10.59 -27.13
C ILE A 5 -1.96 9.31 -26.46
N LEU A 6 -1.18 8.79 -25.50
CA LEU A 6 -1.57 7.65 -24.68
C LEU A 6 -2.88 7.99 -23.98
N SER A 7 -3.99 7.62 -24.60
CA SER A 7 -5.29 8.09 -24.16
C SER A 7 -5.73 7.20 -23.00
N PHE A 8 -5.72 7.77 -21.80
CA PHE A 8 -6.34 7.15 -20.63
C PHE A 8 -7.78 6.76 -20.97
N LYS A 9 -8.11 5.48 -20.85
CA LYS A 9 -9.46 4.99 -21.13
C LYS A 9 -10.15 4.67 -19.82
N LYS A 10 -10.99 5.61 -19.34
CA LYS A 10 -11.75 5.48 -18.09
C LYS A 10 -12.52 4.16 -17.98
N ALA A 11 -13.13 3.68 -19.06
CA ALA A 11 -13.87 2.42 -19.07
C ALA A 11 -12.96 1.21 -18.82
N LEU A 12 -11.77 1.18 -19.44
CA LEU A 12 -10.80 0.10 -19.26
C LEU A 12 -10.19 0.13 -17.85
N PHE A 13 -9.83 1.33 -17.37
CA PHE A 13 -9.37 1.53 -16.00
C PHE A 13 -10.41 1.05 -14.98
N LYS A 14 -11.68 1.46 -15.12
CA LYS A 14 -12.75 1.05 -14.20
C LYS A 14 -12.94 -0.46 -14.20
N LYS A 15 -12.89 -1.11 -15.37
CA LYS A 15 -12.99 -2.57 -15.49
C LYS A 15 -11.86 -3.27 -14.72
N ASP A 16 -10.61 -2.90 -15.01
CA ASP A 16 -9.42 -3.51 -14.39
C ASP A 16 -9.33 -3.20 -12.88
N PHE A 17 -9.67 -1.99 -12.46
CA PHE A 17 -9.70 -1.60 -11.05
C PHE A 17 -10.78 -2.35 -10.26
N ASN A 18 -11.97 -2.56 -10.86
CA ASN A 18 -13.07 -3.27 -10.20
C ASN A 18 -12.76 -4.76 -9.98
N ILE A 19 -11.83 -5.34 -10.75
CA ILE A 19 -11.29 -6.68 -10.51
C ILE A 19 -10.42 -6.68 -9.24
N LEU A 20 -9.57 -5.67 -9.08
CA LEU A 20 -8.63 -5.57 -7.96
C LEU A 20 -9.22 -5.04 -6.65
N LYS A 21 -10.42 -4.44 -6.69
CA LYS A 21 -10.98 -3.72 -5.53
C LYS A 21 -10.99 -4.53 -4.23
N PHE A 22 -11.31 -5.83 -4.30
CA PHE A 22 -11.38 -6.68 -3.11
C PHE A 22 -9.98 -6.98 -2.57
N THR A 23 -9.01 -7.20 -3.46
CA THR A 23 -7.60 -7.33 -3.09
C THR A 23 -7.08 -6.05 -2.44
N ILE A 24 -7.41 -4.88 -3.01
CA ILE A 24 -7.04 -3.57 -2.44
C ILE A 24 -7.66 -3.40 -1.05
N LEU A 25 -8.96 -3.67 -0.89
CA LEU A 25 -9.67 -3.60 0.40
C LEU A 25 -9.06 -4.54 1.45
N PHE A 26 -8.73 -5.76 1.05
CA PHE A 26 -8.07 -6.73 1.91
C PHE A 26 -6.70 -6.21 2.39
N ILE A 27 -5.88 -5.67 1.49
CA ILE A 27 -4.57 -5.12 1.82
C ILE A 27 -4.70 -3.86 2.70
N ILE A 28 -5.69 -3.00 2.47
CA ILE A 28 -6.00 -1.87 3.36
C ILE A 28 -6.21 -2.38 4.78
N GLY A 29 -7.06 -3.39 4.97
CA GLY A 29 -7.36 -3.96 6.29
C GLY A 29 -6.13 -4.59 6.95
N LEU A 30 -5.28 -5.26 6.17
CA LEU A 30 -4.05 -5.86 6.65
C LEU A 30 -3.02 -4.82 7.13
N ILE A 31 -2.79 -3.76 6.34
CA ILE A 31 -1.91 -2.64 6.74
C ILE A 31 -2.50 -1.94 7.96
N PHE A 32 -3.82 -1.80 8.01
CA PHE A 32 -4.52 -1.18 9.12
C PHE A 32 -4.24 -1.92 10.43
N ILE A 33 -4.43 -3.25 10.44
CA ILE A 33 -4.22 -4.07 11.64
C ILE A 33 -2.73 -4.11 12.05
N SER A 34 -1.82 -4.27 11.09
CA SER A 34 -0.40 -4.45 11.37
C SER A 34 0.34 -3.18 11.81
N THR A 35 0.01 -2.03 11.21
CA THR A 35 0.76 -0.79 11.39
C THR A 35 -0.11 0.32 11.98
N THR A 36 -1.24 0.64 11.34
CA THR A 36 -2.06 1.79 11.71
C THR A 36 -2.63 1.70 13.13
N ILE A 37 -3.22 0.55 13.49
CA ILE A 37 -3.71 0.31 14.86
C ILE A 37 -2.56 0.41 15.86
N HIS A 38 -1.39 -0.13 15.52
CA HIS A 38 -0.26 -0.16 16.43
C HIS A 38 0.22 1.26 16.76
N ILE A 39 0.34 2.13 15.76
CA ILE A 39 0.68 3.55 15.93
C ILE A 39 -0.40 4.30 16.71
N ILE A 40 -1.67 4.15 16.34
CA ILE A 40 -2.77 4.90 16.99
C ILE A 40 -2.95 4.47 18.45
N SER A 41 -2.78 3.18 18.74
CA SER A 41 -2.94 2.63 20.09
C SER A 41 -1.84 3.06 21.06
N MET A 42 -0.73 3.62 20.57
CA MET A 42 0.36 4.13 21.42
C MET A 42 -0.12 5.19 22.40
N GLY A 43 -0.95 6.14 21.96
CA GLY A 43 -1.46 7.21 22.82
C GLY A 43 -2.23 6.67 24.02
N ASN A 44 -3.13 5.72 23.77
CA ASN A 44 -3.89 5.08 24.84
C ASN A 44 -2.99 4.21 25.74
N SER A 45 -2.05 3.47 25.14
CA SER A 45 -1.11 2.62 25.88
C SER A 45 -0.21 3.44 26.81
N PHE A 46 0.27 4.59 26.35
CA PHE A 46 1.07 5.52 27.15
C PHE A 46 0.26 6.03 28.34
N ASN A 47 -0.95 6.56 28.10
CA ASN A 47 -1.80 7.10 29.17
C ASN A 47 -2.14 6.02 30.22
N LYS A 48 -2.40 4.79 29.78
CA LYS A 48 -2.69 3.66 30.68
C LYS A 48 -1.48 3.28 31.53
N LEU A 49 -0.28 3.26 30.92
CA LEU A 49 0.96 2.94 31.63
C LEU A 49 1.33 4.04 32.63
N GLU A 50 1.23 5.30 32.21
CA GLU A 50 1.46 6.46 33.08
C GLU A 50 0.53 6.43 34.30
N LYS A 51 -0.77 6.20 34.09
CA LYS A 51 -1.74 6.05 35.17
C LYS A 51 -1.38 4.90 36.12
N SER A 52 -0.93 3.77 35.58
CA SER A 52 -0.53 2.61 36.37
C SER A 52 0.65 2.91 37.29
N TYR A 53 1.65 3.67 36.83
CA TYR A 53 2.77 4.06 37.69
C TYR A 53 2.34 5.00 38.82
N ILE A 54 1.46 5.96 38.52
CA ILE A 54 0.91 6.88 39.51
C ILE A 54 0.11 6.13 40.57
N GLU A 55 -0.76 5.20 40.16
CA GLU A 55 -1.64 4.44 41.08
C GLU A 55 -0.86 3.51 42.02
N HIS A 56 0.24 2.92 41.55
CA HIS A 56 1.05 1.97 42.32
C HIS A 56 2.23 2.63 43.04
N GLY A 57 2.38 3.95 42.93
CA GLY A 57 3.48 4.70 43.54
C GLY A 57 4.87 4.32 42.98
N HIS A 58 4.93 3.83 41.74
CA HIS A 58 6.19 3.53 41.08
C HIS A 58 6.89 4.83 40.68
N GLU A 59 8.12 5.00 41.12
CA GLU A 59 8.98 6.09 40.64
C GLU A 59 9.32 5.83 39.17
N TYR A 60 8.95 6.76 38.30
CA TYR A 60 9.23 6.68 36.87
C TYR A 60 9.65 8.04 36.33
N ASN A 61 10.58 8.03 35.38
CA ASN A 61 10.90 9.22 34.61
C ASN A 61 9.98 9.32 33.40
N ARG A 62 9.15 10.36 33.37
CA ARG A 62 8.21 10.61 32.28
C ARG A 62 8.91 10.90 30.94
N GLU A 63 10.06 11.57 30.98
CA GLU A 63 10.82 11.89 29.76
C GLU A 63 11.38 10.63 29.11
N ASP A 64 11.94 9.72 29.91
CA ASP A 64 12.41 8.42 29.44
C ASP A 64 11.26 7.59 28.84
N LEU A 65 10.08 7.66 29.45
CA LEU A 65 8.90 6.97 28.92
C LEU A 65 8.47 7.55 27.56
N ILE A 66 8.44 8.87 27.42
CA ILE A 66 8.13 9.54 26.15
C ILE A 66 9.15 9.14 25.07
N GLU A 67 10.43 9.11 25.41
CA GLU A 67 11.51 8.76 24.49
C GLU A 67 11.37 7.33 23.98
N GLN A 68 11.01 6.37 24.84
CA GLN A 68 10.72 4.99 24.42
C GLN A 68 9.59 4.92 23.38
N TYR A 69 8.53 5.71 23.55
CA TYR A 69 7.41 5.74 22.60
C TYR A 69 7.78 6.43 21.28
N LYS A 70 8.62 7.48 21.31
CA LYS A 70 9.18 8.10 20.09
C LYS A 70 10.02 7.10 19.31
N GLN A 71 10.99 6.45 19.96
CA GLN A 71 11.85 5.45 19.32
C GLN A 71 11.03 4.30 18.73
N ARG A 72 9.98 3.87 19.43
CA ARG A 72 9.07 2.84 18.92
C ARG A 72 8.29 3.29 17.69
N ALA A 73 7.77 4.52 17.70
CA ALA A 73 7.06 5.08 16.54
C ALA A 73 8.01 5.24 15.34
N ASP A 74 9.24 5.70 15.58
CA ASP A 74 10.30 5.81 14.59
C ASP A 74 10.66 4.46 13.97
N TRP A 75 10.79 3.42 14.79
CA TRP A 75 11.08 2.08 14.29
C TRP A 75 9.93 1.56 13.41
N ILE A 76 8.68 1.69 13.84
CA ILE A 76 7.50 1.23 13.08
C ILE A 76 7.36 1.95 11.74
N LEU A 77 7.50 3.27 11.74
CA LEU A 77 7.33 4.11 10.55
C LEU A 77 8.58 4.16 9.65
N GLY A 78 9.75 3.89 10.22
CA GLY A 78 11.04 4.05 9.55
C GLY A 78 11.64 2.76 8.98
N ASP A 79 11.29 1.59 9.52
CA ASP A 79 11.86 0.30 9.11
C ASP A 79 10.82 -0.57 8.40
N ILE A 80 11.16 -1.06 7.20
CA ILE A 80 10.35 -1.99 6.43
C ILE A 80 10.21 -3.36 7.11
N ASN A 81 11.10 -3.70 8.03
CA ASN A 81 11.10 -4.94 8.80
C ASN A 81 10.53 -4.75 10.21
N SER A 82 9.97 -3.58 10.51
CA SER A 82 9.39 -3.27 11.83
C SER A 82 8.24 -4.20 12.22
N ASN A 83 7.58 -4.80 11.25
CA ASN A 83 6.82 -6.00 11.46
C ASN A 83 7.11 -6.92 10.26
N GLY A 84 7.28 -8.23 10.48
CA GLY A 84 7.55 -9.17 9.38
C GLY A 84 6.45 -9.17 8.29
N PHE A 85 5.31 -8.57 8.61
CA PHE A 85 4.18 -8.39 7.71
C PHE A 85 4.43 -7.32 6.62
N ASN A 86 5.15 -6.25 6.94
CA ASN A 86 5.48 -5.16 6.04
C ASN A 86 6.30 -5.65 4.84
N SER A 87 7.31 -6.49 5.10
CA SER A 87 8.10 -7.14 4.04
C SER A 87 7.21 -8.02 3.15
N ILE A 88 6.28 -8.79 3.72
CA ILE A 88 5.32 -9.60 2.94
C ILE A 88 4.48 -8.71 2.03
N VAL A 89 3.95 -7.59 2.53
CA VAL A 89 3.16 -6.65 1.71
C VAL A 89 4.01 -6.05 0.59
N ILE A 90 5.28 -5.70 0.83
CA ILE A 90 6.17 -5.16 -0.21
C ILE A 90 6.34 -6.15 -1.38
N PHE A 91 6.55 -7.44 -1.09
CA PHE A 91 6.77 -8.44 -2.13
C PHE A 91 5.48 -9.04 -2.72
N ALA A 92 4.56 -9.50 -1.88
CA ALA A 92 3.41 -10.26 -2.31
C ALA A 92 2.39 -9.38 -3.05
N MET A 93 2.19 -8.14 -2.62
CA MET A 93 1.15 -7.28 -3.20
C MET A 93 1.36 -7.01 -4.70
N PRO A 94 2.51 -6.49 -5.17
CA PRO A 94 2.69 -6.26 -6.61
C PRO A 94 2.52 -7.55 -7.43
N ILE A 95 3.04 -8.69 -6.93
CA ILE A 95 2.91 -10.00 -7.58
C ILE A 95 1.44 -10.39 -7.72
N THR A 96 0.68 -10.37 -6.62
CA THR A 96 -0.74 -10.76 -6.63
C THR A 96 -1.58 -9.84 -7.51
N LEU A 97 -1.34 -8.53 -7.49
CA LEU A 97 -2.08 -7.56 -8.31
C LEU A 97 -1.84 -7.82 -9.81
N ILE A 98 -0.59 -8.01 -10.21
CA ILE A 98 -0.26 -8.28 -11.62
C ILE A 98 -0.78 -9.66 -12.04
N ALA A 99 -0.59 -10.70 -11.22
CA ALA A 99 -1.11 -12.03 -11.50
C ALA A 99 -2.64 -12.01 -11.70
N THR A 100 -3.37 -11.22 -10.91
CA THR A 100 -4.82 -11.06 -11.05
C THR A 100 -5.19 -10.29 -12.33
N LEU A 101 -4.50 -9.17 -12.62
CA LEU A 101 -4.78 -8.34 -13.80
C LEU A 101 -4.55 -9.06 -15.13
N PHE A 102 -3.54 -9.93 -15.21
CA PHE A 102 -3.24 -10.71 -16.42
C PHE A 102 -3.96 -12.07 -16.41
N GLY A 103 -4.19 -12.67 -15.25
CA GLY A 103 -4.91 -13.93 -15.10
C GLY A 103 -6.38 -13.84 -15.52
N GLU A 104 -7.06 -12.74 -15.19
CA GLU A 104 -8.45 -12.51 -15.62
C GLU A 104 -8.58 -12.33 -17.14
N GLU A 105 -7.59 -11.73 -17.82
CA GLU A 105 -7.59 -11.63 -19.27
C GLU A 105 -7.45 -12.99 -19.96
N LYS A 106 -6.67 -13.90 -19.36
CA LYS A 106 -6.56 -15.29 -19.80
C LYS A 106 -7.89 -16.04 -19.60
N ARG A 107 -8.52 -15.91 -18.43
CA ARG A 107 -9.74 -16.65 -18.08
C ARG A 107 -10.95 -16.26 -18.95
N LYS A 108 -11.07 -14.98 -19.32
CA LYS A 108 -12.19 -14.49 -20.14
C LYS A 108 -11.93 -14.54 -21.64
N ARG A 109 -10.86 -15.22 -22.10
CA ARG A 109 -10.40 -15.19 -23.51
C ARG A 109 -10.35 -13.78 -24.09
N THR A 110 -10.04 -12.78 -23.25
CA THR A 110 -10.07 -11.37 -23.67
C THR A 110 -9.04 -11.12 -24.77
N PHE A 111 -7.98 -11.92 -24.85
CA PHE A 111 -7.02 -11.93 -25.96
C PHE A 111 -7.59 -12.37 -27.32
N GLU A 112 -8.61 -13.23 -27.36
CA GLU A 112 -9.30 -13.58 -28.61
C GLU A 112 -10.25 -12.45 -29.04
N VAL A 113 -10.92 -11.82 -28.06
CA VAL A 113 -11.77 -10.63 -28.27
C VAL A 113 -10.92 -9.38 -28.54
N LEU A 114 -9.63 -9.37 -28.19
CA LEU A 114 -8.72 -8.25 -28.44
C LEU A 114 -8.46 -8.01 -29.93
N LYS A 115 -8.69 -9.01 -30.80
CA LYS A 115 -8.70 -8.80 -32.25
C LYS A 115 -9.89 -7.97 -32.75
N VAL A 116 -10.97 -7.88 -31.97
CA VAL A 116 -12.21 -7.15 -32.29
C VAL A 116 -12.47 -5.95 -31.36
N MET A 117 -11.59 -5.69 -30.39
CA MET A 117 -11.67 -4.51 -29.53
C MET A 117 -11.06 -3.27 -30.21
N PRO A 118 -11.58 -2.06 -29.95
CA PRO A 118 -11.09 -0.82 -30.55
C PRO A 118 -9.81 -0.26 -29.86
N TYR A 119 -9.06 -1.09 -29.12
CA TYR A 119 -7.91 -0.66 -28.32
C TYR A 119 -6.61 -1.29 -28.78
N THR A 120 -5.53 -0.49 -28.80
CA THR A 120 -4.20 -0.99 -29.13
C THR A 120 -3.55 -1.70 -27.94
N LYS A 121 -2.62 -2.63 -28.22
CA LYS A 121 -1.83 -3.34 -27.18
C LYS A 121 -1.15 -2.37 -26.20
N TYR A 122 -0.65 -1.24 -26.70
CA TYR A 122 -0.02 -0.20 -25.88
C TYR A 122 -1.00 0.50 -24.92
N GLU A 123 -2.21 0.82 -25.37
CA GLU A 123 -3.24 1.43 -24.52
C GLU A 123 -3.71 0.50 -23.39
N ILE A 124 -3.75 -0.81 -23.65
CA ILE A 124 -4.10 -1.81 -22.65
C ILE A 124 -2.99 -1.93 -21.62
N PHE A 125 -1.74 -2.05 -22.07
CA PHE A 125 -0.58 -2.11 -21.18
C PHE A 125 -0.50 -0.86 -20.28
N PHE A 126 -0.64 0.33 -20.86
CA PHE A 126 -0.57 1.57 -20.10
C PHE A 126 -1.71 1.71 -19.09
N ASN A 127 -2.94 1.34 -19.44
CA ASN A 127 -4.04 1.34 -18.47
C ASN A 127 -3.78 0.35 -17.33
N LYS A 128 -3.25 -0.85 -17.61
CA LYS A 128 -2.86 -1.80 -16.56
C LYS A 128 -1.78 -1.24 -15.64
N LEU A 129 -0.78 -0.59 -16.19
CA LEU A 129 0.25 0.09 -15.42
C LEU A 129 -0.38 1.14 -14.49
N LEU A 130 -1.26 2.01 -14.99
CA LEU A 130 -1.95 3.01 -14.17
C LEU A 130 -2.83 2.40 -13.08
N VAL A 131 -3.55 1.33 -13.40
CA VAL A 131 -4.38 0.59 -12.43
C VAL A 131 -3.50 -0.04 -11.36
N ALA A 132 -2.40 -0.67 -11.74
CA ALA A 132 -1.49 -1.32 -10.80
C ALA A 132 -0.79 -0.29 -9.89
N LEU A 133 -0.34 0.85 -10.44
CA LEU A 133 0.20 1.97 -9.66
C LEU A 133 -0.84 2.51 -8.66
N SER A 134 -2.08 2.69 -9.10
CA SER A 134 -3.17 3.13 -8.22
C SER A 134 -3.46 2.09 -7.12
N ALA A 135 -3.44 0.81 -7.47
CA ALA A 135 -3.72 -0.29 -6.57
C ALA A 135 -2.64 -0.46 -5.50
N ILE A 136 -1.35 -0.23 -5.82
CA ILE A 136 -0.29 -0.20 -4.83
C ILE A 136 -0.33 1.05 -3.95
N ALA A 137 -0.69 2.21 -4.51
CA ALA A 137 -0.73 3.48 -3.78
C ALA A 137 -1.87 3.55 -2.75
N LEU A 138 -3.07 3.11 -3.12
CA LEU A 138 -4.29 3.33 -2.33
C LEU A 138 -4.21 2.82 -0.89
N PRO A 139 -3.71 1.60 -0.59
CA PRO A 139 -3.64 1.13 0.78
C PRO A 139 -2.78 1.99 1.69
N PHE A 140 -1.64 2.48 1.21
CA PHE A 140 -0.77 3.38 1.97
C PHE A 140 -1.38 4.77 2.13
N ILE A 141 -2.01 5.30 1.08
CA ILE A 141 -2.71 6.61 1.14
C ILE A 141 -3.82 6.56 2.19
N ILE A 142 -4.67 5.54 2.16
CA ILE A 142 -5.80 5.42 3.09
C ILE A 142 -5.30 5.27 4.52
N ASN A 143 -4.31 4.41 4.77
CA ASN A 143 -3.77 4.22 6.11
C ASN A 143 -3.01 5.46 6.62
N ALA A 144 -2.25 6.14 5.76
CA ALA A 144 -1.62 7.41 6.09
C ALA A 144 -2.66 8.47 6.48
N LEU A 145 -3.75 8.60 5.73
CA LEU A 145 -4.83 9.54 6.06
C LEU A 145 -5.45 9.22 7.42
N ILE A 146 -5.70 7.94 7.73
CA ILE A 146 -6.23 7.55 9.05
C ILE A 146 -5.24 7.92 10.17
N MET A 147 -3.94 7.65 10.00
CA MET A 147 -2.92 8.02 10.99
C MET A 147 -2.78 9.54 11.16
N ILE A 148 -2.88 10.32 10.08
CA ILE A 148 -2.86 11.79 10.11
C ILE A 148 -4.10 12.32 10.85
N LEU A 149 -5.28 11.75 10.60
CA LEU A 149 -6.50 12.12 11.32
C LEU A 149 -6.34 11.82 12.81
N ALA A 150 -5.86 10.64 13.18
CA ALA A 150 -5.62 10.28 14.58
C ALA A 150 -4.62 11.23 15.26
N TRP A 151 -3.52 11.57 14.57
CA TRP A 151 -2.53 12.55 15.01
C TRP A 151 -3.13 13.95 15.19
N ALA A 152 -4.04 14.36 14.29
CA ALA A 152 -4.71 15.64 14.36
C ALA A 152 -5.63 15.74 15.59
N PHE A 153 -6.29 14.65 15.99
CA PHE A 153 -7.23 14.66 17.12
C PHE A 153 -6.61 14.26 18.48
N SER A 154 -5.42 13.65 18.51
CA SER A 154 -4.79 13.20 19.76
C SER A 154 -3.54 14.01 20.10
N PRO A 155 -3.57 14.86 21.14
CA PRO A 155 -2.39 15.58 21.62
C PRO A 155 -1.24 14.64 22.02
N THR A 156 -1.57 13.49 22.63
CA THR A 156 -0.57 12.49 23.04
C THR A 156 0.22 11.94 21.85
N LEU A 157 -0.45 11.63 20.73
CA LEU A 157 0.23 11.11 19.54
C LEU A 157 1.18 12.13 18.90
N ARG A 158 0.90 13.43 19.03
CA ARG A 158 1.76 14.51 18.52
C ARG A 158 3.13 14.58 19.21
N ILE A 159 3.24 14.01 20.40
CA ILE A 159 4.49 13.92 21.15
C ILE A 159 5.39 12.82 20.58
N PHE A 160 4.80 11.76 20.02
CA PHE A 160 5.52 10.55 19.61
C PHE A 160 5.98 10.58 18.16
N TYR A 161 5.18 11.16 17.26
CA TYR A 161 5.53 11.23 15.85
C TYR A 161 4.92 12.47 15.18
N SER A 162 5.37 12.72 13.96
CA SER A 162 5.01 13.84 13.10
C SER A 162 4.30 13.35 11.84
N VAL A 163 3.52 14.24 11.21
CA VAL A 163 2.94 13.98 9.89
C VAL A 163 4.02 13.67 8.84
N GLY A 164 5.20 14.29 8.97
CA GLY A 164 6.34 14.03 8.08
C GLY A 164 6.80 12.57 8.12
N GLN A 165 6.85 11.94 9.30
CA GLN A 165 7.16 10.52 9.45
C GLN A 165 6.11 9.63 8.78
N ILE A 166 4.82 9.95 8.91
CA ILE A 166 3.73 9.20 8.24
C ILE A 166 3.86 9.29 6.71
N ILE A 167 4.10 10.49 6.18
CA ILE A 167 4.27 10.69 4.73
C ILE A 167 5.51 9.95 4.23
N ARG A 168 6.63 10.06 4.96
CA ARG A 168 7.87 9.34 4.64
C ARG A 168 7.64 7.83 4.63
N TRP A 169 6.95 7.29 5.63
CA TRP A 169 6.57 5.88 5.68
C TRP A 169 5.82 5.45 4.42
N ALA A 170 4.75 6.16 4.05
CA ALA A 170 3.95 5.81 2.87
C ALA A 170 4.78 5.85 1.58
N LEU A 171 5.63 6.86 1.41
CA LEU A 171 6.49 7.01 0.24
C LEU A 171 7.57 5.92 0.17
N LEU A 172 8.20 5.59 1.31
CA LEU A 172 9.25 4.60 1.39
C LEU A 172 8.73 3.21 1.03
N PHE A 173 7.54 2.84 1.53
CA PHE A 173 6.90 1.57 1.17
C PHE A 173 6.52 1.50 -0.31
N LEU A 174 5.99 2.59 -0.87
CA LEU A 174 5.70 2.66 -2.30
C LEU A 174 6.97 2.54 -3.14
N TYR A 175 8.03 3.23 -2.75
CA TYR A 175 9.32 3.18 -3.43
C TYR A 175 9.87 1.75 -3.52
N PHE A 176 9.82 0.99 -2.43
CA PHE A 176 10.28 -0.41 -2.43
C PHE A 176 9.40 -1.36 -3.27
N GLN A 177 8.13 -1.03 -3.47
CA GLN A 177 7.24 -1.83 -4.34
C GLN A 177 7.47 -1.58 -5.83
N LEU A 178 7.99 -0.41 -6.23
CA LEU A 178 8.13 -0.06 -7.65
C LEU A 178 9.02 -1.03 -8.46
N PRO A 179 10.21 -1.46 -7.99
CA PRO A 179 11.03 -2.42 -8.72
C PRO A 179 10.33 -3.78 -8.91
N ILE A 180 9.61 -4.24 -7.89
CA ILE A 180 8.88 -5.51 -7.89
C ILE A 180 7.69 -5.42 -8.85
N LEU A 181 6.97 -4.29 -8.82
CA LEU A 181 5.90 -4.01 -9.77
C LEU A 181 6.43 -3.99 -11.21
N ALA A 182 7.55 -3.31 -11.47
CA ALA A 182 8.16 -3.26 -12.79
C ALA A 182 8.54 -4.66 -13.29
N PHE A 183 9.21 -5.45 -12.45
CA PHE A 183 9.60 -6.82 -12.76
C PHE A 183 8.39 -7.72 -13.05
N THR A 184 7.37 -7.68 -12.19
CA THR A 184 6.16 -8.49 -12.35
C THR A 184 5.36 -8.09 -13.59
N LEU A 185 5.26 -6.79 -13.91
CA LEU A 185 4.64 -6.30 -15.15
C LEU A 185 5.34 -6.81 -16.41
N LEU A 186 6.68 -6.78 -16.42
CA LEU A 186 7.47 -7.35 -17.54
C LEU A 186 7.19 -8.85 -17.69
N PHE A 187 7.18 -9.58 -16.58
CA PHE A 187 6.88 -11.01 -16.61
C PHE A 187 5.45 -11.31 -17.08
N GLY A 188 4.46 -10.53 -16.60
CA GLY A 188 3.06 -10.65 -17.01
C GLY A 188 2.82 -10.38 -18.49
N THR A 189 3.54 -9.41 -19.06
CA THR A 189 3.45 -9.12 -20.50
C THR A 189 4.12 -10.18 -21.36
N LEU A 190 5.28 -10.71 -20.95
CA LEU A 190 5.96 -11.79 -21.66
C LEU A 190 5.10 -13.05 -21.68
N THR A 191 4.69 -13.53 -20.50
CA THR A 191 3.86 -14.75 -20.38
C THR A 191 2.49 -14.60 -21.04
N GLY A 192 1.89 -13.42 -21.03
CA GLY A 192 0.65 -13.13 -21.77
C GLY A 192 0.79 -13.24 -23.29
N ASN A 193 1.97 -12.94 -23.85
CA ASN A 193 2.24 -13.00 -25.29
C ASN A 193 2.75 -14.37 -25.78
N THR A 194 3.43 -15.16 -24.94
CA THR A 194 4.02 -16.44 -25.38
C THR A 194 2.98 -17.56 -25.55
N PHE A 195 1.90 -17.55 -24.76
CA PHE A 195 0.86 -18.58 -24.83
C PHE A 195 -0.29 -18.26 -25.79
N SER A 196 -0.27 -17.11 -26.48
CA SER A 196 -1.23 -16.82 -27.55
C SER A 196 -0.79 -17.38 -28.91
N HIS A 197 0.37 -18.03 -28.97
CA HIS A 197 0.98 -18.59 -30.17
C HIS A 197 1.20 -20.12 -30.10
N ILE A 198 0.71 -20.77 -29.03
CA ILE A 198 0.58 -22.23 -28.89
C ILE A 198 -0.91 -22.53 -28.83
#